data_AF-A0A1J5RXS7-F1
#
_entry.id   AF-A0A1J5RXS7-F1
#
_cell.length_a   1.000
_cell.length_b   1.000
_cell.length_c   1.000
_cell.angle_alpha   90.00
_cell.angle_beta   90.00
_cell.angle_gamma   90.00
#
_symmetry.space_group_name_H-M   'P 1'
#
loop_
_entity.id
_entity.type
_entity.pdbx_description
1 polymer ?
#
loop_
_entity_poly.entity_id
_entity_poly.type
_entity_poly.pdbx_seq_one_letter_code
_entity_poly.pdbx_strand_id
1 'polypeptide(L)'
;MTAHACPACLSRRRVLGGLAGLTASLVLLSACHKDDPLAARQPPVPIGPDDLCAVCGMTIAQAPGPKAEAYLEDHPGVLKFGGTMDFFSFILQPENHARVQSVYVQDMAGLPWDHPIGHWIDARKAWYVSDLVMPGEMGPTLAAFRQQKDAEAFRRQFGGDLLRFDQITMKEITALGAHQLCRPVQSGKPGQ
;
A
#
# COMPACT_ATOMS: atom_id res chain seq x y z
N MET A 1 -80.76 34.21 -18.00
CA MET A 1 -81.06 34.61 -19.40
C MET A 1 -79.82 35.32 -19.91
N THR A 2 -78.96 34.62 -20.65
CA THR A 2 -78.73 34.84 -22.10
C THR A 2 -78.33 36.29 -22.41
N ALA A 3 -77.27 36.62 -23.15
CA ALA A 3 -76.22 35.92 -23.87
C ALA A 3 -75.41 37.04 -24.58
N HIS A 4 -74.35 36.63 -25.30
CA HIS A 4 -73.68 37.37 -26.39
C HIS A 4 -72.68 38.45 -25.95
N ALA A 5 -71.37 38.20 -25.96
CA ALA A 5 -70.46 37.89 -27.08
C ALA A 5 -70.18 39.07 -28.02
N CYS A 6 -68.95 39.59 -27.89
CA CYS A 6 -67.94 39.99 -28.88
C CYS A 6 -68.36 40.64 -30.22
N PRO A 7 -67.55 41.61 -30.69
CA PRO A 7 -66.86 41.36 -31.96
C PRO A 7 -65.40 41.82 -32.01
N ALA A 8 -64.58 40.91 -32.55
CA ALA A 8 -63.65 41.05 -33.67
C ALA A 8 -62.52 42.11 -33.72
N CYS A 9 -61.42 41.60 -34.29
CA CYS A 9 -60.57 42.16 -35.34
C CYS A 9 -59.22 42.79 -34.97
N LEU A 10 -58.19 42.07 -35.40
CA LEU A 10 -56.76 42.37 -35.52
C LEU A 10 -56.43 43.76 -36.09
N SER A 11 -55.39 44.40 -35.56
CA SER A 11 -54.39 45.26 -36.24
C SER A 11 -53.54 45.90 -35.12
N ARG A 12 -52.22 46.04 -35.15
CA ARG A 12 -51.20 45.98 -36.19
C ARG A 12 -49.88 45.69 -35.48
N ARG A 13 -49.07 44.84 -36.10
CA ARG A 13 -47.68 44.55 -35.71
C ARG A 13 -46.86 45.84 -35.68
N ARG A 14 -46.13 46.06 -34.58
CA ARG A 14 -44.83 46.75 -34.61
C ARG A 14 -43.84 45.90 -33.83
N VAL A 15 -43.13 45.09 -34.61
CA VAL A 15 -41.84 44.51 -34.23
C VAL A 15 -40.87 45.66 -34.05
N LEU A 16 -40.17 45.73 -32.92
CA LEU A 16 -38.76 46.12 -32.86
C LEU A 16 -38.27 46.01 -31.41
N GLY A 17 -37.19 45.24 -31.21
CA GLY A 17 -36.23 45.50 -30.14
C GLY A 17 -36.06 44.39 -29.09
N GLY A 18 -35.06 43.53 -29.32
CA GLY A 18 -34.14 43.11 -28.27
C GLY A 18 -34.53 41.87 -27.44
N LEU A 19 -33.93 40.72 -27.74
CA LEU A 19 -32.78 40.17 -27.01
C LEU A 19 -32.58 38.72 -27.47
N ALA A 20 -31.38 38.44 -27.96
CA ALA A 20 -30.87 37.09 -28.11
C ALA A 20 -30.72 36.44 -26.73
N GLY A 21 -31.06 35.16 -26.60
CA GLY A 21 -30.86 34.43 -25.34
C GLY A 21 -31.45 33.03 -25.36
N LEU A 22 -30.76 32.12 -26.03
CA LEU A 22 -31.00 30.68 -26.04
C LEU A 22 -30.59 30.10 -24.67
N THR A 23 -31.50 29.51 -23.88
CA THR A 23 -31.11 28.63 -22.75
C THR A 23 -31.97 27.37 -22.73
N ALA A 24 -31.42 26.36 -23.41
CA ALA A 24 -31.79 24.97 -23.32
C ALA A 24 -31.17 24.31 -22.07
N SER A 25 -31.81 23.20 -21.65
CA SER A 25 -31.21 22.07 -20.93
C SER A 25 -30.99 22.20 -19.42
N LEU A 26 -31.99 21.75 -18.64
CA LEU A 26 -31.79 21.28 -17.26
C LEU A 26 -31.06 19.93 -17.32
N VAL A 27 -29.77 19.93 -17.03
CA VAL A 27 -28.94 18.71 -16.91
C VAL A 27 -29.22 18.04 -15.57
N LEU A 28 -29.67 16.79 -15.63
CA LEU A 28 -29.73 15.87 -14.49
C LEU A 28 -28.30 15.48 -14.08
N LEU A 29 -27.79 16.00 -12.96
CA LEU A 29 -26.57 15.48 -12.34
C LEU A 29 -26.92 14.29 -11.43
N SER A 30 -26.85 13.09 -11.99
CA SER A 30 -26.72 11.85 -11.25
C SER A 30 -25.25 11.68 -10.82
N ALA A 31 -24.84 12.27 -9.70
CA ALA A 31 -23.52 12.04 -9.12
C ALA A 31 -23.63 10.99 -7.99
N CYS A 32 -23.84 9.73 -8.35
CA CYS A 32 -23.49 8.61 -7.47
C CYS A 32 -21.97 8.45 -7.49
N HIS A 33 -21.24 9.25 -6.71
CA HIS A 33 -19.85 8.92 -6.39
C HIS A 33 -19.88 7.96 -5.21
N LYS A 34 -19.72 6.67 -5.51
CA LYS A 34 -19.24 5.74 -4.49
C LYS A 34 -17.75 6.05 -4.39
N ASP A 35 -17.38 6.79 -3.35
CA ASP A 35 -15.98 6.96 -2.97
C ASP A 35 -15.41 5.56 -2.72
N ASP A 36 -14.71 5.00 -3.70
CA ASP A 36 -13.81 3.89 -3.44
C ASP A 36 -12.62 4.52 -2.68
N PRO A 37 -12.35 4.16 -1.41
CA PRO A 37 -11.23 4.71 -0.65
C PRO A 37 -9.85 4.39 -1.28
N LEU A 38 -9.84 3.67 -2.40
CA LEU A 38 -8.71 3.47 -3.30
C LEU A 38 -8.45 4.66 -4.23
N ALA A 39 -8.94 5.87 -3.92
CA ALA A 39 -8.45 7.10 -4.53
C ALA A 39 -6.89 7.12 -4.50
N ALA A 40 -6.31 6.82 -5.66
CA ALA A 40 -4.90 6.90 -6.05
C ALA A 40 -3.84 6.61 -4.97
N ARG A 41 -3.86 5.41 -4.34
CA ARG A 41 -2.66 4.94 -3.62
C ARG A 41 -1.49 4.84 -4.60
N GLN A 42 -0.38 5.50 -4.29
CA GLN A 42 0.82 5.44 -5.12
C GLN A 42 1.30 3.99 -5.22
N PRO A 43 1.61 3.47 -6.43
CA PRO A 43 2.04 2.10 -6.59
C PRO A 43 3.44 1.90 -5.99
N PRO A 44 3.82 0.66 -5.65
CA PRO A 44 5.20 0.37 -5.28
C PRO A 44 6.15 0.61 -6.46
N VAL A 45 7.37 1.02 -6.16
CA VAL A 45 8.40 1.33 -7.15
C VAL A 45 9.45 0.20 -7.13
N PRO A 46 10.08 -0.13 -8.28
CA PRO A 46 11.21 -1.05 -8.25
C PRO A 46 12.37 -0.51 -7.41
N ILE A 47 13.08 -1.43 -6.74
CA ILE A 47 14.36 -1.14 -6.11
C ILE A 47 15.42 -1.02 -7.22
N GLY A 48 16.06 0.14 -7.31
CA GLY A 48 17.22 0.42 -8.12
C GLY A 48 18.54 0.05 -7.42
N PRO A 49 19.65 0.07 -8.16
CA PRO A 49 20.96 -0.38 -7.66
C PRO A 49 21.51 0.48 -6.52
N ASP A 50 21.16 1.77 -6.49
CA ASP A 50 21.67 2.75 -5.53
C ASP A 50 20.64 3.15 -4.47
N ASP A 51 19.48 2.48 -4.43
CA ASP A 51 18.47 2.77 -3.40
C ASP A 51 18.99 2.37 -2.02
N LEU A 52 18.82 3.29 -1.07
CA LEU A 52 19.24 3.12 0.31
C LEU A 52 18.03 2.84 1.22
N CYS A 53 18.23 1.96 2.20
CA CYS A 53 17.25 1.71 3.23
C CYS A 53 17.03 2.96 4.08
N ALA A 54 15.77 3.35 4.28
CA ALA A 54 15.37 4.52 5.05
C ALA A 54 15.75 4.43 6.55
N VAL A 55 16.13 3.25 7.05
CA VAL A 55 16.48 3.01 8.45
C VAL A 55 17.98 2.87 8.63
N CYS A 56 18.61 1.89 7.97
CA CYS A 56 20.03 1.60 8.17
C CYS A 56 20.97 2.37 7.24
N GLY A 57 20.45 2.98 6.15
CA GLY A 57 21.25 3.71 5.17
C GLY A 57 22.08 2.84 4.23
N MET A 58 21.96 1.51 4.29
CA MET A 58 22.67 0.56 3.43
C MET A 58 21.94 0.36 2.10
N THR A 59 22.67 -0.11 1.08
CA THR A 59 22.13 -0.39 -0.26
C THR A 59 21.19 -1.59 -0.26
N ILE A 60 19.99 -1.41 -0.80
CA ILE A 60 18.93 -2.42 -0.75
C ILE A 60 19.13 -3.57 -1.74
N ALA A 61 19.70 -3.30 -2.92
CA ALA A 61 19.68 -4.23 -4.05
C ALA A 61 20.33 -5.60 -3.76
N GLN A 62 21.27 -5.66 -2.82
CA GLN A 62 22.00 -6.89 -2.47
C GLN A 62 21.52 -7.53 -1.16
N ALA A 63 20.57 -6.92 -0.47
CA ALA A 63 20.04 -7.47 0.76
C ALA A 63 19.24 -8.76 0.49
N PRO A 64 19.34 -9.80 1.33
CA PRO A 64 18.45 -10.96 1.26
C PRO A 64 17.06 -10.65 1.83
N GLY A 65 16.10 -11.52 1.55
CA GLY A 65 14.74 -11.47 2.10
C GLY A 65 13.85 -10.37 1.51
N PRO A 66 12.58 -10.31 1.92
CA PRO A 66 11.58 -9.44 1.32
C PRO A 66 11.91 -7.96 1.54
N LYS A 67 11.78 -7.16 0.47
CA LYS A 67 11.81 -5.70 0.54
C LYS A 67 10.46 -5.13 0.91
N ALA A 68 10.48 -3.88 1.36
CA ALA A 68 9.28 -3.15 1.71
C ALA A 68 9.36 -1.69 1.30
N GLU A 69 8.18 -1.06 1.18
CA GLU A 69 8.03 0.35 0.87
C GLU A 69 6.91 0.98 1.69
N ALA A 70 7.04 2.27 2.00
CA ALA A 70 6.02 3.06 2.69
C ALA A 70 5.89 4.45 2.07
N TYR A 71 4.66 4.95 2.03
CA TYR A 71 4.33 6.33 1.69
C TYR A 71 3.74 7.02 2.92
N LEU A 72 4.25 8.22 3.24
CA LEU A 72 3.78 9.04 4.37
C LEU A 72 3.16 10.36 3.88
N GLU A 73 2.22 10.91 4.65
CA GLU A 73 1.46 12.12 4.29
C GLU A 73 2.31 13.38 4.05
N ASP A 74 3.40 13.54 4.79
CA ASP A 74 4.31 14.69 4.65
C ASP A 74 5.73 14.28 4.24
N HIS A 75 5.87 13.19 3.49
CA HIS A 75 7.16 12.76 2.98
C HIS A 75 7.18 12.81 1.44
N PRO A 76 8.16 13.49 0.82
CA PRO A 76 8.26 13.51 -0.62
C PRO A 76 8.71 12.13 -1.13
N GLY A 77 7.77 11.38 -1.73
CA GLY A 77 8.04 10.11 -2.39
C GLY A 77 8.10 8.91 -1.45
N VAL A 78 8.56 7.80 -2.00
CA VAL A 78 8.55 6.48 -1.36
C VAL A 78 9.75 6.29 -0.42
N LEU A 79 9.48 5.79 0.78
CA LEU A 79 10.50 5.23 1.67
C LEU A 79 10.71 3.77 1.30
N LYS A 80 11.97 3.36 1.13
CA LYS A 80 12.35 2.00 0.76
C LYS A 80 13.10 1.33 1.90
N PHE A 81 12.87 0.03 2.09
CA PHE A 81 13.45 -0.74 3.19
C PHE A 81 14.09 -2.02 2.67
N GLY A 82 15.30 -2.29 3.16
CA GLY A 82 16.10 -3.47 2.80
C GLY A 82 15.58 -4.80 3.35
N GLY A 83 14.76 -4.72 4.40
CA GLY A 83 14.06 -5.85 4.99
C GLY A 83 12.77 -5.44 5.70
N THR A 84 11.91 -6.42 5.98
CA THR A 84 10.65 -6.19 6.70
C THR A 84 10.86 -5.83 8.17
N MET A 85 12.00 -6.22 8.78
CA MET A 85 12.35 -5.76 10.13
C MET A 85 12.51 -4.25 10.21
N ASP A 86 13.33 -3.65 9.33
CA ASP A 86 13.51 -2.19 9.28
C ASP A 86 12.17 -1.48 9.01
N PHE A 87 11.40 -2.01 8.07
CA PHE A 87 10.07 -1.50 7.75
C PHE A 87 9.13 -1.46 8.97
N PHE A 88 8.97 -2.57 9.70
CA PHE A 88 8.11 -2.59 10.88
C PHE A 88 8.68 -1.74 12.02
N SER A 89 10.01 -1.74 12.20
CA SER A 89 10.70 -0.90 13.18
C SER A 89 10.45 0.59 12.94
N PHE A 90 10.22 0.99 11.69
CA PHE A 90 9.95 2.36 11.29
C PHE A 90 8.45 2.71 11.40
N ILE A 91 7.58 1.95 10.74
CA ILE A 91 6.16 2.31 10.61
C ILE A 91 5.39 2.19 11.93
N LEU A 92 5.88 1.39 12.88
CA LEU A 92 5.23 1.19 14.18
C LEU A 92 5.64 2.26 15.20
N GLN A 93 6.58 3.16 14.88
CA GLN A 93 6.90 4.30 15.74
C GLN A 93 5.72 5.27 15.80
N PRO A 94 5.34 5.79 16.97
CA PRO A 94 4.21 6.71 17.11
C PRO A 94 4.25 7.90 16.14
N GLU A 95 5.45 8.43 15.86
CA GLU A 95 5.70 9.58 14.98
C GLU A 95 5.45 9.26 13.51
N ASN A 96 5.52 7.99 13.12
CA ASN A 96 5.34 7.53 11.74
C ASN A 96 3.97 6.88 11.54
N HIS A 97 3.52 6.04 12.49
CA HIS A 97 2.33 5.21 12.35
C HIS A 97 1.09 6.00 11.92
N ALA A 98 0.86 7.17 12.53
CA ALA A 98 -0.28 8.02 12.22
C ALA A 98 -0.23 8.63 10.80
N ARG A 99 0.95 8.70 10.18
CA ARG A 99 1.20 9.35 8.89
C ARG A 99 1.32 8.35 7.73
N VAL A 100 1.29 7.03 8.00
CA VAL A 100 1.42 5.98 6.98
C VAL A 100 0.18 5.89 6.11
N GLN A 101 0.33 6.26 4.83
CA GLN A 101 -0.75 6.20 3.85
C GLN A 101 -0.86 4.83 3.18
N SER A 102 0.23 4.39 2.56
CA SER A 102 0.31 3.14 1.79
C SER A 102 1.58 2.38 2.12
N VAL A 103 1.49 1.06 2.15
CA VAL A 103 2.61 0.18 2.51
C VAL A 103 2.62 -1.06 1.65
N TYR A 104 3.82 -1.46 1.23
CA TYR A 104 4.02 -2.60 0.35
C TYR A 104 5.14 -3.49 0.87
N VAL A 105 5.01 -4.79 0.64
CA VAL A 105 6.05 -5.79 0.89
C VAL A 105 6.15 -6.72 -0.30
N GLN A 106 7.30 -7.36 -0.50
CA GLN A 106 7.46 -8.38 -1.53
C GLN A 106 6.87 -9.72 -1.09
N ASP A 107 6.06 -10.32 -1.96
CA ASP A 107 5.54 -11.69 -1.81
C ASP A 107 6.66 -12.68 -2.13
N MET A 108 7.11 -13.42 -1.11
CA MET A 108 8.22 -14.36 -1.22
C MET A 108 7.80 -15.72 -1.80
N ALA A 109 6.54 -15.89 -2.21
CA ALA A 109 6.08 -17.10 -2.86
C ALA A 109 6.82 -17.33 -4.20
N GLY A 110 7.76 -18.28 -4.19
CA GLY A 110 8.53 -18.67 -5.38
C GLY A 110 9.64 -17.71 -5.78
N LEU A 111 9.99 -16.73 -4.94
CA LEU A 111 11.15 -15.86 -5.17
C LEU A 111 12.43 -16.43 -4.54
N PRO A 112 13.60 -16.22 -5.17
CA PRO A 112 14.87 -16.53 -4.55
C PRO A 112 15.08 -15.63 -3.33
N TRP A 113 15.58 -16.20 -2.23
CA TRP A 113 15.74 -15.47 -0.97
C TRP A 113 16.88 -14.44 -1.03
N ASP A 114 17.97 -14.74 -1.72
CA ASP A 114 19.16 -13.88 -1.72
C ASP A 114 18.97 -12.59 -2.52
N HIS A 115 18.20 -12.65 -3.62
CA HIS A 115 17.97 -11.53 -4.52
C HIS A 115 16.52 -11.47 -5.02
N PRO A 116 15.54 -11.21 -4.13
CA PRO A 116 14.14 -11.10 -4.53
C PRO A 116 13.86 -9.79 -5.28
N ILE A 117 13.14 -9.89 -6.39
CA ILE A 117 12.81 -8.75 -7.26
C ILE A 117 11.30 -8.73 -7.52
N GLY A 118 10.67 -7.56 -7.34
CA GLY A 118 9.27 -7.33 -7.68
C GLY A 118 8.27 -8.00 -6.73
N HIS A 119 7.15 -8.49 -7.27
CA HIS A 119 6.09 -9.20 -6.53
C HIS A 119 5.50 -8.45 -5.34
N TRP A 120 5.26 -7.15 -5.51
CA TRP A 120 4.71 -6.32 -4.44
C TRP A 120 3.26 -6.66 -4.09
N ILE A 121 2.94 -6.59 -2.81
CA ILE A 121 1.60 -6.73 -2.24
C ILE A 121 1.36 -5.66 -1.16
N ASP A 122 0.09 -5.32 -0.94
CA ASP A 122 -0.32 -4.49 0.20
C ASP A 122 0.09 -5.19 1.51
N ALA A 123 0.98 -4.54 2.27
CA ALA A 123 1.52 -5.09 3.51
C ALA A 123 0.41 -5.41 4.53
N ARG A 124 -0.65 -4.60 4.57
CA ARG A 124 -1.76 -4.80 5.52
C ARG A 124 -2.57 -6.07 5.22
N LYS A 125 -2.46 -6.61 4.01
CA LYS A 125 -3.16 -7.82 3.56
C LYS A 125 -2.28 -9.08 3.62
N ALA A 126 -0.97 -8.93 3.77
CA ALA A 126 -0.03 -10.03 3.75
C ALA A 126 -0.14 -10.95 4.97
N TRP A 127 0.31 -12.19 4.78
CA TRP A 127 0.63 -13.13 5.84
C TRP A 127 2.13 -13.08 6.10
N TYR A 128 2.52 -13.10 7.35
CA TYR A 128 3.91 -12.99 7.76
C TYR A 128 4.36 -14.25 8.47
N VAL A 129 5.60 -14.68 8.21
CA VAL A 129 6.28 -15.70 9.01
C VAL A 129 7.43 -15.04 9.75
N SER A 130 7.37 -15.02 11.08
CA SER A 130 8.42 -14.52 11.98
C SER A 130 9.20 -15.67 12.62
N ASP A 131 10.25 -15.37 13.40
CA ASP A 131 11.11 -16.39 14.07
C ASP A 131 11.60 -17.51 13.13
N LEU A 132 11.84 -17.15 11.88
CA LEU A 132 12.35 -18.04 10.85
C LEU A 132 13.89 -18.08 10.87
N VAL A 133 14.46 -19.14 10.31
CA VAL A 133 15.93 -19.31 10.27
C VAL A 133 16.61 -18.53 9.13
N MET A 134 15.83 -18.06 8.16
CA MET A 134 16.37 -17.36 6.99
C MET A 134 16.83 -15.94 7.34
N PRO A 135 18.02 -15.49 6.90
CA PRO A 135 18.56 -14.20 7.29
C PRO A 135 17.89 -13.04 6.54
N GLY A 136 17.70 -11.91 7.23
CA GLY A 136 17.54 -10.59 6.61
C GLY A 136 18.88 -9.87 6.44
N GLU A 137 18.84 -8.62 5.99
CA GLU A 137 20.04 -7.79 5.78
C GLU A 137 20.86 -7.59 7.06
N MET A 138 20.20 -7.19 8.15
CA MET A 138 20.83 -6.80 9.42
C MET A 138 20.42 -7.70 10.60
N GLY A 139 20.06 -8.95 10.32
CA GLY A 139 19.64 -9.91 11.33
C GLY A 139 18.31 -10.57 10.98
N PRO A 140 17.31 -10.58 11.90
CA PRO A 140 16.07 -11.27 11.63
C PRO A 140 15.28 -10.57 10.53
N THR A 141 14.29 -11.28 9.99
CA THR A 141 13.33 -10.71 9.05
C THR A 141 12.00 -11.45 9.18
N LEU A 142 10.95 -10.86 8.61
CA LEU A 142 9.65 -11.50 8.46
C LEU A 142 9.42 -11.81 6.99
N ALA A 143 9.23 -13.08 6.64
CA ALA A 143 8.84 -13.45 5.28
C ALA A 143 7.38 -13.03 5.05
N ALA A 144 7.08 -12.42 3.91
CA ALA A 144 5.74 -11.94 3.59
C ALA A 144 5.14 -12.73 2.41
N PHE A 145 3.84 -13.04 2.50
CA PHE A 145 3.13 -13.85 1.52
C PHE A 145 1.75 -13.29 1.21
N ARG A 146 1.35 -13.37 -0.06
CA ARG A 146 0.00 -13.00 -0.47
C ARG A 146 -1.05 -13.98 0.04
N GLN A 147 -0.75 -15.28 -0.02
CA GLN A 147 -1.70 -16.35 0.34
C GLN A 147 -1.25 -17.04 1.62
N GLN A 148 -2.21 -17.36 2.49
CA GLN A 148 -1.95 -18.09 3.73
C GLN A 148 -1.28 -19.44 3.47
N LYS A 149 -1.72 -20.16 2.43
CA LYS A 149 -1.20 -21.48 2.07
C LYS A 149 0.31 -21.46 1.79
N ASP A 150 0.81 -20.37 1.19
CA ASP A 150 2.21 -20.22 0.81
C ASP A 150 3.04 -19.91 2.07
N ALA A 151 2.52 -19.06 2.97
CA ALA A 151 3.13 -18.81 4.28
C ALA A 151 3.20 -20.07 5.15
N GLU A 152 2.13 -20.87 5.17
CA GLU A 152 2.12 -22.14 5.90
C GLU A 152 3.09 -23.16 5.30
N ALA A 153 3.22 -23.21 3.97
CA ALA A 153 4.20 -24.06 3.31
C ALA A 153 5.63 -23.65 3.67
N PHE A 154 5.92 -22.36 3.61
CA PHE A 154 7.21 -21.81 4.03
C PHE A 154 7.51 -22.14 5.49
N ARG A 155 6.55 -21.90 6.39
CA ARG A 155 6.69 -22.20 7.84
C ARG A 155 6.96 -23.68 8.10
N ARG A 156 6.34 -24.60 7.35
CA ARG A 156 6.63 -26.04 7.48
C ARG A 156 8.07 -26.39 7.11
N GLN A 157 8.68 -25.64 6.21
CA GLN A 157 10.05 -25.89 5.74
C GLN A 157 11.11 -25.18 6.60
N PHE A 158 10.85 -23.93 6.99
CA PHE A 158 11.86 -23.06 7.62
C PHE A 158 11.55 -22.71 9.09
N GLY A 159 10.45 -23.24 9.64
CA GLY A 159 9.96 -22.90 10.98
C GLY A 159 9.32 -21.51 11.03
N GLY A 160 9.13 -21.03 12.26
CA GLY A 160 8.59 -19.71 12.54
C GLY A 160 7.10 -19.68 12.91
N ASP A 161 6.61 -18.49 13.21
CA ASP A 161 5.23 -18.21 13.62
C ASP A 161 4.46 -17.47 12.53
N LEU A 162 3.20 -17.83 12.33
CA LEU A 162 2.34 -17.20 11.33
C LEU A 162 1.59 -16.02 11.96
N LEU A 163 1.77 -14.84 11.39
CA LEU A 163 1.19 -13.58 11.86
C LEU A 163 0.44 -12.85 10.74
N ARG A 164 -0.51 -12.03 11.14
CA ARG A 164 -1.14 -10.98 10.33
C ARG A 164 -0.50 -9.63 10.67
N PHE A 165 -0.68 -8.65 9.79
CA PHE A 165 -0.09 -7.31 9.94
C PHE A 165 -0.40 -6.66 11.30
N ASP A 166 -1.64 -6.79 11.79
CA ASP A 166 -2.12 -6.22 13.05
C ASP A 166 -1.57 -6.93 14.30
N GLN A 167 -1.00 -8.12 14.14
CA GLN A 167 -0.36 -8.87 15.21
C GLN A 167 1.12 -8.51 15.37
N ILE A 168 1.69 -7.75 14.44
CA ILE A 168 3.09 -7.33 14.47
C ILE A 168 3.14 -5.98 15.18
N THR A 169 3.49 -5.99 16.48
CA THR A 169 3.66 -4.75 17.26
C THR A 169 5.14 -4.48 17.51
N MET A 170 5.43 -3.30 18.05
CA MET A 170 6.80 -2.93 18.43
C MET A 170 7.40 -3.95 19.43
N LYS A 171 6.57 -4.59 20.25
CA LYS A 171 6.99 -5.63 21.17
C LYS A 171 7.49 -6.88 20.43
N GLU A 172 6.75 -7.36 19.43
CA GLU A 172 7.14 -8.52 18.61
C GLU A 172 8.44 -8.23 17.85
N ILE A 173 8.58 -7.03 17.26
CA ILE A 173 9.81 -6.61 16.57
C ILE A 173 11.00 -6.57 17.53
N THR A 174 10.85 -5.98 18.71
CA THR A 174 11.91 -5.91 19.72
C THR A 174 12.30 -7.31 20.21
N ALA A 175 11.31 -8.17 20.47
CA ALA A 175 11.54 -9.54 20.91
C ALA A 175 12.30 -10.34 19.85
N LEU A 176 11.93 -10.22 18.57
CA LEU A 176 12.58 -10.91 17.47
C LEU A 176 14.06 -10.50 17.35
N GLY A 177 14.37 -9.21 17.48
CA GLY A 177 15.76 -8.72 17.53
C GLY A 177 16.56 -9.28 18.72
N ALA A 178 15.95 -9.34 19.91
CA ALA A 178 16.60 -9.84 21.11
C ALA A 178 16.86 -11.37 21.07
N HIS A 179 15.91 -12.15 20.56
CA HIS A 179 16.02 -13.61 20.48
C HIS A 179 17.22 -14.06 19.65
N GLN A 180 17.56 -13.32 18.58
CA GLN A 180 18.68 -13.66 17.72
C GLN A 180 20.04 -13.42 18.36
N LEU A 181 20.17 -12.39 19.22
CA LEU A 181 21.40 -12.15 20.00
C LEU A 181 21.72 -13.30 20.96
N CYS A 182 20.70 -14.05 21.41
CA CYS A 182 20.85 -15.17 22.33
C CYS A 182 20.94 -16.54 21.62
N ARG A 183 20.74 -16.63 20.30
CA ARG A 183 20.90 -17.90 19.57
C ARG A 183 22.37 -18.17 19.29
N PRO A 184 22.87 -19.39 19.55
CA PRO A 184 24.20 -19.77 19.07
C PRO A 184 24.22 -19.64 17.54
N VAL A 185 25.24 -18.96 17.00
CA VAL A 185 25.45 -18.77 15.56
C VAL A 185 25.45 -20.15 14.91
N GLN A 186 24.37 -20.49 14.21
CA GLN A 186 24.35 -21.68 13.37
C GLN A 186 25.14 -21.34 12.11
N SER A 187 26.35 -21.89 12.02
CA SER A 187 27.21 -21.87 10.83
C SER A 187 26.60 -22.75 9.72
N GLY A 188 25.44 -22.35 9.20
CA GLY A 188 24.82 -22.96 8.03
C GLY A 188 25.10 -22.10 6.80
N LYS A 189 25.98 -22.57 5.90
CA LYS A 189 26.01 -22.05 4.52
C LYS A 189 24.61 -22.24 3.91
N PRO A 190 23.97 -21.20 3.35
CA PRO A 190 22.88 -21.43 2.40
C PRO A 190 23.47 -22.22 1.20
N GLY A 191 22.88 -23.37 0.86
CA GLY A 191 23.22 -24.12 -0.36
C GLY A 191 22.98 -23.25 -1.59
N GLN A 192 23.89 -23.18 -2.57
CA GLN A 192 24.10 -24.20 -3.61
C GLN A 192 22.80 -24.75 -4.19
#